data_AF-A0A4Q5M005-F1
#
_entry.id   AF-A0A4Q5M005-F1
#
_cell.length_a   1.000
_cell.length_b   1.000
_cell.length_c   1.000
_cell.angle_alpha   90.00
_cell.angle_beta   90.00
_cell.angle_gamma   90.00
#
_symmetry.space_group_name_H-M   'P 1'
#
loop_
_entity.id
_entity.type
_entity.pdbx_description
1 polymer ?
#
loop_
_entity_poly.entity_id
_entity_poly.type
_entity_poly.pdbx_seq_one_letter_code
_entity_poly.pdbx_strand_id
1 'polypeptide(L)'
;MSTSNSLLINPFSPKHTFEEKLFFWLRFGVLGCFVGHGFWGVVTKKGWLPFFKVFFINESMAYSFMPLIGAMDMLIGIIVFIYPNRGLLLWAAFWTVFTAMLRPSASMGMSEFFERAGNFGVPILFFLLYGFPAVGAQWFSRLKPLTSVSFQQAYTIEWVSRLSLFSLLAGHGGLAVFMNHPILIKNMTGIGLPMTGTNLQIFGVVEIVLGFLVLLKPRIPGLLIVICLYKLGFELLFPIVGTGKDIFETIERMGDYVLPLILFEYYRSKYYSKARHQTVVSKT
;
A
#
# COMPACT_ATOMS: atom_id res chain seq x y z
N MET A 1 16.77 -12.88 -23.26
CA MET A 1 16.64 -13.27 -21.84
C MET A 1 15.22 -13.73 -21.63
N SER A 2 15.05 -14.96 -21.15
CA SER A 2 13.74 -15.59 -20.95
C SER A 2 12.92 -14.74 -19.97
N THR A 3 11.83 -14.14 -20.43
CA THR A 3 10.82 -13.56 -19.55
C THR A 3 10.13 -14.73 -18.85
N SER A 4 10.56 -15.03 -17.63
CA SER A 4 9.94 -16.07 -16.84
C SER A 4 8.49 -15.64 -16.58
N ASN A 5 7.53 -16.26 -17.28
CA ASN A 5 6.10 -16.10 -17.02
C ASN A 5 5.67 -16.79 -15.70
N SER A 6 6.62 -17.07 -14.81
CA SER A 6 6.34 -17.71 -13.53
C SER A 6 5.49 -16.79 -12.67
N LEU A 7 4.35 -17.32 -12.22
CA LEU A 7 3.46 -16.64 -11.28
C LEU A 7 4.22 -16.23 -10.01
N LEU A 8 5.09 -17.12 -9.55
CA LEU A 8 5.91 -17.00 -8.35
C LEU A 8 7.39 -16.88 -8.73
N ILE A 9 8.06 -15.89 -8.17
CA ILE A 9 9.50 -15.73 -8.25
C ILE A 9 10.04 -15.51 -6.84
N ASN A 10 11.34 -15.73 -6.62
CA ASN A 10 12.00 -15.22 -5.42
C ASN A 10 12.48 -13.79 -5.72
N PRO A 11 11.77 -12.72 -5.32
CA PRO A 11 12.14 -11.35 -5.68
C PRO A 11 13.50 -10.93 -5.09
N PHE A 12 13.99 -11.62 -4.07
CA PHE A 12 15.31 -11.35 -3.47
C PHE A 12 16.45 -12.01 -4.24
N SER A 13 16.17 -12.95 -5.16
CA SER A 13 17.22 -13.59 -5.95
C SER A 13 17.85 -12.59 -6.93
N PRO A 14 19.18 -12.60 -7.10
CA PRO A 14 19.85 -11.78 -8.12
C PRO A 14 19.58 -12.27 -9.54
N LYS A 15 18.97 -13.46 -9.71
CA LYS A 15 18.64 -14.05 -11.02
C LYS A 15 17.52 -13.31 -11.74
N HIS A 16 16.65 -12.62 -11.01
CA HIS A 16 15.50 -11.92 -11.58
C HIS A 16 15.82 -10.47 -11.90
N THR A 17 15.25 -9.97 -12.99
CA THR A 17 15.42 -8.55 -13.37
C THR A 17 14.60 -7.64 -12.47
N PHE A 18 14.89 -6.32 -12.50
CA PHE A 18 14.11 -5.34 -11.74
C PHE A 18 12.63 -5.34 -12.16
N GLU A 19 12.34 -5.53 -13.44
CA GLU A 19 10.98 -5.54 -13.99
C GLU A 19 10.18 -6.77 -13.51
N GLU A 20 10.82 -7.93 -13.46
CA GLU A 20 10.20 -9.15 -12.91
C GLU A 20 9.87 -8.97 -11.43
N LYS A 21 10.80 -8.40 -10.65
CA LYS A 21 10.60 -8.11 -9.22
C LYS A 21 9.53 -7.07 -8.98
N LEU A 22 9.58 -5.95 -9.69
CA LEU A 22 8.56 -4.89 -9.64
C LEU A 22 7.17 -5.46 -9.94
N PHE A 23 7.06 -6.27 -11.00
CA PHE A 23 5.79 -6.89 -11.37
C PHE A 23 5.29 -7.90 -10.31
N PHE A 24 6.19 -8.63 -9.65
CA PHE A 24 5.84 -9.48 -8.51
C PHE A 24 5.34 -8.65 -7.32
N TRP A 25 6.09 -7.63 -6.90
CA TRP A 25 5.77 -6.80 -5.75
C TRP A 25 4.44 -6.07 -5.91
N LEU A 26 4.15 -5.52 -7.09
CA LEU A 26 2.88 -4.85 -7.35
C LEU A 26 1.68 -5.81 -7.27
N ARG A 27 1.79 -7.00 -7.85
CA ARG A 27 0.75 -8.04 -7.75
C ARG A 27 0.57 -8.50 -6.30
N PHE A 28 1.68 -8.69 -5.58
CA PHE A 28 1.68 -9.16 -4.20
C PHE A 28 1.06 -8.13 -3.25
N GLY A 29 1.39 -6.85 -3.40
CA GLY A 29 0.79 -5.78 -2.60
C GLY A 29 -0.72 -5.63 -2.83
N VAL A 30 -1.19 -5.75 -4.08
CA VAL A 30 -2.63 -5.77 -4.37
C VAL A 30 -3.30 -7.00 -3.76
N LEU A 31 -2.68 -8.18 -3.89
CA LEU A 31 -3.19 -9.42 -3.29
C LEU A 31 -3.38 -9.28 -1.77
N GLY A 32 -2.35 -8.83 -1.06
CA GLY A 32 -2.41 -8.64 0.40
C GLY A 32 -3.50 -7.66 0.80
N CYS A 33 -3.53 -6.47 0.18
CA CYS A 33 -4.55 -5.47 0.45
C CYS A 33 -5.97 -6.01 0.30
N PHE A 34 -6.25 -6.63 -0.85
CA PHE A 34 -7.60 -7.07 -1.17
C PHE A 34 -8.02 -8.33 -0.41
N VAL A 35 -7.12 -9.29 -0.19
CA VAL A 35 -7.43 -10.49 0.59
C VAL A 35 -7.56 -10.16 2.09
N GLY A 36 -6.69 -9.31 2.61
CA GLY A 36 -6.74 -8.82 4.00
C GLY A 36 -8.02 -8.05 4.29
N HIS A 37 -8.32 -7.04 3.47
CA HIS A 37 -9.55 -6.26 3.59
C HIS A 37 -10.79 -7.14 3.35
N GLY A 38 -10.76 -8.00 2.33
CA GLY A 38 -11.86 -8.87 1.99
C GLY A 38 -12.24 -9.85 3.10
N PHE A 39 -11.24 -10.39 3.81
CA PHE A 39 -11.47 -11.20 5.01
C PHE A 39 -12.30 -10.46 6.06
N TRP A 40 -12.01 -9.17 6.32
CA TRP A 40 -12.76 -8.36 7.27
C TRP A 40 -14.22 -8.15 6.87
N GLY A 41 -14.52 -8.09 5.57
CA GLY A 41 -15.88 -8.10 5.05
C GLY A 41 -16.59 -9.43 5.30
N VAL A 42 -15.93 -10.55 4.99
CA VAL A 42 -16.48 -11.91 5.20
C VAL A 42 -16.79 -12.18 6.67
N VAL A 43 -15.92 -11.77 7.60
CA VAL A 43 -16.15 -11.92 9.04
C VAL A 43 -16.99 -10.79 9.65
N THR A 44 -17.58 -9.93 8.82
CA THR A 44 -18.51 -8.87 9.23
C THR A 44 -17.95 -7.93 10.30
N LYS A 45 -16.73 -7.41 10.07
CA LYS A 45 -16.04 -6.53 11.02
C LYS A 45 -16.92 -5.32 11.36
N LYS A 46 -17.32 -5.19 12.63
CA LYS A 46 -18.14 -4.07 13.13
C LYS A 46 -17.58 -2.69 12.78
N GLY A 47 -16.25 -2.57 12.66
CA GLY A 47 -15.58 -1.34 12.23
C GLY A 47 -15.98 -0.83 10.84
N TRP A 48 -16.65 -1.64 10.01
CA TRP A 48 -17.18 -1.21 8.72
C TRP A 48 -18.56 -0.54 8.79
N LEU A 49 -19.32 -0.74 9.88
CA LEU A 49 -20.66 -0.17 10.02
C LEU A 49 -20.72 1.36 9.80
N PRO A 50 -19.77 2.17 10.31
CA PRO A 50 -19.76 3.60 10.04
C PRO A 50 -19.70 3.94 8.56
N PHE A 51 -19.03 3.12 7.74
CA PHE A 51 -18.92 3.34 6.29
C PHE A 51 -20.26 3.15 5.56
N PHE A 52 -21.07 2.18 5.99
CA PHE A 52 -22.43 1.99 5.47
C PHE A 52 -23.37 3.13 5.91
N LYS A 53 -23.17 3.63 7.14
CA LYS A 53 -23.97 4.74 7.68
C LYS A 53 -23.81 6.03 6.86
N VAL A 54 -22.65 6.27 6.25
CA VAL A 54 -22.43 7.40 5.31
C VAL A 54 -23.45 7.39 4.17
N PHE A 55 -23.92 6.21 3.75
CA PHE A 55 -24.91 6.02 2.70
C PHE A 55 -26.33 5.75 3.21
N PHE A 56 -26.59 6.01 4.50
CA PHE A 56 -27.89 5.77 5.14
C PHE A 56 -28.34 4.30 5.10
N ILE A 57 -27.39 3.36 4.99
CA ILE A 57 -27.66 1.92 5.03
C ILE A 57 -27.72 1.47 6.50
N ASN A 58 -28.81 0.80 6.89
CA ASN A 58 -28.98 0.29 8.25
C ASN A 58 -28.07 -0.91 8.55
N GLU A 59 -27.87 -1.21 9.82
CA GLU A 59 -26.93 -2.24 10.30
C GLU A 59 -27.28 -3.66 9.79
N SER A 60 -28.56 -4.02 9.73
CA SER A 60 -28.99 -5.33 9.22
C SER A 60 -28.63 -5.52 7.75
N MET A 61 -28.84 -4.49 6.94
CA MET A 61 -28.44 -4.49 5.52
C MET A 61 -26.92 -4.48 5.39
N ALA A 62 -26.22 -3.70 6.21
CA ALA A 62 -24.76 -3.62 6.20
C ALA A 62 -24.14 -5.01 6.44
N TYR A 63 -24.58 -5.75 7.46
CA TYR A 63 -24.10 -7.12 7.70
C TYR A 63 -24.43 -8.10 6.57
N SER A 64 -25.48 -7.85 5.79
CA SER A 64 -25.80 -8.66 4.60
C SER A 64 -24.88 -8.34 3.42
N PHE A 65 -24.44 -7.08 3.30
CA PHE A 65 -23.55 -6.63 2.22
C PHE A 65 -22.07 -6.90 2.51
N MET A 66 -21.62 -6.84 3.77
CA MET A 66 -20.21 -7.02 4.13
C MET A 66 -19.58 -8.31 3.55
N PRO A 67 -20.22 -9.49 3.64
CA PRO A 67 -19.64 -10.70 3.07
C PRO A 67 -19.55 -10.69 1.55
N LEU A 68 -20.50 -10.05 0.85
CA LEU A 68 -20.49 -9.93 -0.60
C LEU A 68 -19.34 -9.03 -1.07
N ILE A 69 -19.17 -7.88 -0.41
CA ILE A 69 -18.04 -6.97 -0.67
C ILE A 69 -16.72 -7.67 -0.33
N GLY A 70 -16.66 -8.37 0.80
CA GLY A 70 -15.47 -9.11 1.22
C GLY A 70 -15.07 -10.19 0.22
N ALA A 71 -16.03 -10.97 -0.27
CA ALA A 71 -15.80 -11.98 -1.29
C ALA A 71 -15.35 -11.37 -2.63
N MET A 72 -15.95 -10.25 -3.04
CA MET A 72 -15.53 -9.49 -4.23
C MET A 72 -14.07 -9.05 -4.11
N ASP A 73 -13.68 -8.49 -2.96
CA ASP A 73 -12.31 -8.05 -2.73
C ASP A 73 -11.32 -9.21 -2.83
N MET A 74 -11.59 -10.32 -2.15
CA MET A 74 -10.73 -11.52 -2.22
C MET A 74 -10.59 -12.03 -3.66
N LEU A 75 -11.69 -12.07 -4.43
CA LEU A 75 -11.68 -12.49 -5.83
C LEU A 75 -10.79 -11.57 -6.67
N ILE A 76 -10.95 -10.25 -6.54
CA ILE A 76 -10.15 -9.27 -7.28
C ILE A 76 -8.67 -9.41 -6.93
N GLY A 77 -8.32 -9.53 -5.65
CA GLY A 77 -6.93 -9.71 -5.21
C GLY A 77 -6.29 -10.95 -5.83
N ILE A 78 -7.00 -12.08 -5.81
CA ILE A 78 -6.55 -13.35 -6.40
C ILE A 78 -6.43 -13.23 -7.92
N ILE A 79 -7.41 -12.65 -8.60
CA ILE A 79 -7.38 -12.49 -10.06
C ILE A 79 -6.25 -11.55 -10.47
N VAL A 80 -6.03 -10.41 -9.79
CA VAL A 80 -4.91 -9.51 -10.11
C VAL A 80 -3.56 -10.21 -9.90
N PHE A 81 -3.44 -11.08 -8.91
CA PHE A 81 -2.21 -11.84 -8.71
C PHE A 81 -1.91 -12.82 -9.85
N ILE A 82 -2.92 -13.50 -10.37
CA ILE A 82 -2.77 -14.55 -11.40
C ILE A 82 -2.83 -13.97 -12.82
N TYR A 83 -3.78 -13.08 -13.06
CA TYR A 83 -4.17 -12.47 -14.32
C TYR A 83 -4.37 -10.95 -14.12
N PRO A 84 -3.30 -10.17 -13.89
CA PRO A 84 -3.43 -8.71 -13.83
C PRO A 84 -3.87 -8.18 -15.20
N ASN A 85 -4.87 -7.31 -15.21
CA ASN A 85 -5.31 -6.57 -16.39
C ASN A 85 -5.66 -5.13 -16.02
N ARG A 86 -5.65 -4.22 -17.01
CA ARG A 86 -5.80 -2.77 -16.76
C ARG A 86 -7.16 -2.42 -16.15
N GLY A 87 -8.22 -3.13 -16.54
CA GLY A 87 -9.56 -2.90 -16.01
C GLY A 87 -9.62 -3.16 -14.52
N LEU A 88 -9.09 -4.30 -14.07
CA LEU A 88 -8.99 -4.64 -12.66
C LEU A 88 -8.06 -3.70 -11.89
N LEU A 89 -6.95 -3.26 -12.48
CA LEU A 89 -6.04 -2.33 -11.82
C LEU A 89 -6.67 -0.93 -11.64
N LEU A 90 -7.41 -0.44 -12.63
CA LEU A 90 -8.16 0.81 -12.51
C LEU A 90 -9.25 0.69 -11.45
N TRP A 91 -10.02 -0.41 -11.46
CA TRP A 91 -11.00 -0.69 -10.41
C TRP A 91 -10.34 -0.76 -9.03
N ALA A 92 -9.22 -1.46 -8.90
CA ALA A 92 -8.52 -1.59 -7.63
C ALA A 92 -8.01 -0.24 -7.11
N ALA A 93 -7.48 0.61 -7.98
CA ALA A 93 -7.04 1.96 -7.64
C ALA A 93 -8.24 2.83 -7.19
N PHE A 94 -9.34 2.81 -7.94
CA PHE A 94 -10.56 3.52 -7.57
C PHE A 94 -11.13 3.02 -6.23
N TRP A 95 -11.29 1.70 -6.09
CA TRP A 95 -11.93 1.08 -4.94
C TRP A 95 -11.16 1.34 -3.64
N THR A 96 -9.84 1.22 -3.66
CA THR A 96 -8.99 1.48 -2.47
C THR A 96 -8.99 2.95 -2.07
N VAL A 97 -8.98 3.89 -3.02
CA VAL A 97 -9.13 5.32 -2.71
C VAL A 97 -10.52 5.61 -2.16
N PHE A 98 -11.57 5.08 -2.79
CA PHE A 98 -12.95 5.25 -2.37
C PHE A 98 -13.17 4.75 -0.94
N THR A 99 -12.78 3.51 -0.64
CA THR A 99 -12.96 2.94 0.71
C THR A 99 -12.10 3.66 1.74
N ALA A 100 -10.87 4.08 1.41
CA ALA A 100 -10.06 4.91 2.29
C ALA A 100 -10.71 6.27 2.58
N MET A 101 -11.34 6.90 1.58
CA MET A 101 -12.06 8.18 1.74
C MET A 101 -13.31 8.07 2.63
N LEU A 102 -13.86 6.87 2.83
CA LEU A 102 -14.97 6.68 3.76
C LEU A 102 -14.57 6.94 5.23
N ARG A 103 -13.28 6.89 5.58
CA ARG A 103 -12.83 7.18 6.97
C ARG A 103 -13.12 8.62 7.38
N PRO A 104 -12.63 9.66 6.67
CA PRO A 104 -13.00 11.04 7.00
C PRO A 104 -14.51 11.29 6.86
N SER A 105 -15.18 10.69 5.86
CA SER A 105 -16.65 10.79 5.74
C SER A 105 -17.41 10.18 6.91
N ALA A 106 -16.86 9.14 7.55
CA ALA A 106 -17.37 8.53 8.78
C ALA A 106 -16.86 9.22 10.05
N SER A 107 -16.33 10.44 9.94
CA SER A 107 -15.80 11.24 11.04
C SER A 107 -14.60 10.63 11.77
N MET A 108 -13.85 9.74 11.11
CA MET A 108 -12.62 9.15 11.64
C MET A 108 -11.36 9.97 11.32
N GLY A 109 -11.50 11.19 10.79
CA GLY A 109 -10.36 12.09 10.52
C GLY A 109 -9.58 11.79 9.24
N MET A 110 -8.80 12.77 8.78
CA MET A 110 -8.01 12.67 7.54
C MET A 110 -6.77 11.80 7.69
N SER A 111 -6.20 11.70 8.89
CA SER A 111 -5.04 10.85 9.16
C SER A 111 -5.33 9.38 8.89
N GLU A 112 -6.56 8.91 9.14
CA GLU A 112 -7.03 7.56 8.78
C GLU A 112 -7.11 7.33 7.27
N PHE A 113 -7.29 8.37 6.46
CA PHE A 113 -7.20 8.23 5.00
C PHE A 113 -5.75 8.10 4.56
N PHE A 114 -4.90 9.02 5.01
CA PHE A 114 -3.50 9.07 4.58
C PHE A 114 -2.70 7.86 5.04
N GLU A 115 -2.99 7.32 6.22
CA GLU A 115 -2.36 6.10 6.72
C GLU A 115 -2.60 4.90 5.77
N ARG A 116 -3.71 4.88 5.01
CA ARG A 116 -4.02 3.83 4.01
C ARG A 116 -3.30 4.04 2.67
N ALA A 117 -2.35 4.96 2.57
CA ALA A 117 -1.67 5.23 1.32
C ALA A 117 -0.84 4.05 0.79
N GLY A 118 -0.46 3.09 1.64
CA GLY A 118 0.06 1.81 1.16
C GLY A 118 -0.98 1.01 0.37
N ASN A 119 -2.23 0.98 0.82
CA ASN A 119 -3.33 0.24 0.20
C ASN A 119 -3.68 0.76 -1.20
N PHE A 120 -3.81 2.09 -1.36
CA PHE A 120 -4.15 2.68 -2.66
C PHE A 120 -2.92 3.02 -3.51
N GLY A 121 -1.75 3.29 -2.91
CA GLY A 121 -0.54 3.65 -3.63
C GLY A 121 -0.02 2.53 -4.54
N VAL A 122 -0.11 1.28 -4.10
CA VAL A 122 0.31 0.11 -4.91
C VAL A 122 -0.53 -0.07 -6.18
N PRO A 123 -1.88 -0.19 -6.13
CA PRO A 123 -2.68 -0.33 -7.35
C PRO A 123 -2.62 0.92 -8.24
N ILE A 124 -2.49 2.13 -7.68
CA ILE A 124 -2.27 3.35 -8.47
C ILE A 124 -0.95 3.26 -9.23
N LEU A 125 0.15 2.92 -8.56
CA LEU A 125 1.45 2.72 -9.21
C LEU A 125 1.34 1.65 -10.30
N PHE A 126 0.70 0.52 -9.99
CA PHE A 126 0.56 -0.58 -10.93
C PHE A 126 -0.21 -0.14 -12.18
N PHE A 127 -1.34 0.55 -12.03
CA PHE A 127 -2.10 1.07 -13.17
C PHE A 127 -1.29 2.08 -13.99
N LEU A 128 -0.65 3.06 -13.34
CA LEU A 128 0.08 4.14 -14.03
C LEU A 128 1.29 3.63 -14.84
N LEU A 129 1.91 2.51 -14.46
CA LEU A 129 3.00 1.92 -15.24
C LEU A 129 2.55 1.31 -16.57
N TYR A 130 1.30 0.87 -16.66
CA TYR A 130 0.73 0.25 -17.87
C TYR A 130 -0.21 1.18 -18.64
N GLY A 131 -0.68 2.25 -17.99
CA GLY A 131 -1.46 3.35 -18.55
C GLY A 131 -2.81 2.92 -19.12
N PHE A 132 -3.48 3.90 -19.73
CA PHE A 132 -4.69 3.66 -20.50
C PHE A 132 -4.32 2.97 -21.83
N PRO A 133 -5.05 1.92 -22.24
CA PRO A 133 -4.84 1.30 -23.54
C PRO A 133 -5.43 2.16 -24.65
N ALA A 134 -4.85 2.09 -25.84
CA ALA A 134 -5.41 2.71 -27.05
C ALA A 134 -6.61 1.93 -27.61
N VAL A 135 -6.70 0.63 -27.29
CA VAL A 135 -7.71 -0.28 -27.86
C VAL A 135 -8.50 -0.96 -26.74
N GLY A 136 -9.82 -1.04 -26.91
CA GLY A 136 -10.73 -1.62 -25.91
C GLY A 136 -10.34 -3.03 -25.43
N ALA A 137 -9.94 -3.91 -26.34
CA ALA A 137 -9.54 -5.28 -26.02
C ALA A 137 -8.34 -5.38 -25.06
N GLN A 138 -7.47 -4.36 -25.00
CA GLN A 138 -6.29 -4.34 -24.14
C GLN A 138 -6.62 -4.01 -22.68
N TRP A 139 -7.85 -3.61 -22.37
CA TRP A 139 -8.30 -3.44 -20.98
C TRP A 139 -8.25 -4.74 -20.20
N PHE A 140 -8.65 -5.83 -20.85
CA PHE A 140 -8.82 -7.15 -20.23
C PHE A 140 -7.74 -8.15 -20.65
N SER A 141 -6.74 -7.73 -21.44
CA SER A 141 -5.59 -8.57 -21.76
C SER A 141 -4.67 -8.75 -20.56
N ARG A 142 -4.16 -9.99 -20.35
CA ARG A 142 -3.16 -10.29 -19.32
C ARG A 142 -1.91 -9.41 -19.47
N LEU A 143 -1.56 -8.69 -18.41
CA LEU A 143 -0.30 -7.96 -18.33
C LEU A 143 0.86 -8.93 -18.08
N LYS A 144 2.03 -8.56 -18.60
CA LYS A 144 3.31 -9.23 -18.40
C LYS A 144 4.30 -8.24 -17.79
N PRO A 145 5.38 -8.69 -17.15
CA PRO A 145 6.46 -7.81 -16.73
C PRO A 145 6.89 -6.87 -17.86
N LEU A 146 7.23 -5.63 -17.51
CA LEU A 146 7.78 -4.67 -18.47
C LEU A 146 9.04 -5.23 -19.11
N THR A 147 9.23 -5.01 -20.41
CA THR A 147 10.48 -5.39 -21.10
C THR A 147 11.64 -4.48 -20.70
N SER A 148 11.32 -3.21 -20.45
CA SER A 148 12.23 -2.19 -19.94
C SER A 148 11.43 -1.06 -19.31
N VAL A 149 12.05 -0.30 -18.42
CA VAL A 149 11.45 0.87 -17.79
C VAL A 149 11.87 2.14 -18.54
N SER A 150 10.90 2.88 -19.07
CA SER A 150 11.10 4.20 -19.69
C SER A 150 11.40 5.28 -18.64
N PHE A 151 11.87 6.46 -19.07
CA PHE A 151 12.09 7.60 -18.18
C PHE A 151 10.80 8.02 -17.43
N GLN A 152 9.67 8.07 -18.14
CA GLN A 152 8.39 8.42 -17.54
C GLN A 152 7.93 7.39 -16.50
N GLN A 153 8.11 6.09 -16.80
CA GLN A 153 7.82 5.03 -15.84
C GLN A 153 8.76 5.09 -14.63
N ALA A 154 10.05 5.37 -14.82
CA ALA A 154 11.02 5.54 -13.74
C ALA A 154 10.62 6.70 -12.81
N TYR A 155 10.24 7.85 -13.40
CA TYR A 155 9.70 9.00 -12.66
C TYR A 155 8.43 8.64 -11.89
N THR A 156 7.53 7.87 -12.50
CA THR A 156 6.28 7.39 -11.89
C THR A 156 6.56 6.47 -10.69
N ILE A 157 7.47 5.48 -10.84
CA ILE A 157 7.89 4.58 -9.76
C ILE A 157 8.39 5.40 -8.57
N GLU A 158 9.27 6.36 -8.83
CA GLU A 158 9.89 7.16 -7.78
C GLU A 158 8.87 8.02 -7.05
N TRP A 159 8.09 8.83 -7.77
CA TRP A 159 7.22 9.81 -7.14
C TRP A 159 5.97 9.20 -6.51
N VAL A 160 5.33 8.22 -7.16
CA VAL A 160 4.16 7.56 -6.57
C VAL A 160 4.56 6.82 -5.29
N SER A 161 5.71 6.12 -5.30
CA SER A 161 6.20 5.43 -4.09
C SER A 161 6.54 6.42 -2.98
N ARG A 162 7.24 7.52 -3.29
CA ARG A 162 7.60 8.55 -2.29
C ARG A 162 6.38 9.24 -1.71
N LEU A 163 5.42 9.63 -2.53
CA LEU A 163 4.19 10.30 -2.08
C LEU A 163 3.32 9.35 -1.25
N SER A 164 3.24 8.08 -1.64
CA SER A 164 2.49 7.07 -0.88
C SER A 164 3.15 6.79 0.48
N LEU A 165 4.49 6.63 0.51
CA LEU A 165 5.26 6.45 1.75
C LEU A 165 5.20 7.69 2.66
N PHE A 166 5.27 8.89 2.09
CA PHE A 166 5.07 10.12 2.85
C PHE A 166 3.67 10.15 3.47
N SER A 167 2.65 9.88 2.66
CA SER A 167 1.26 9.92 3.11
C SER A 167 0.98 8.90 4.20
N LEU A 168 1.48 7.66 4.07
CA LEU A 168 1.25 6.63 5.09
C LEU A 168 1.95 6.96 6.41
N LEU A 169 3.19 7.46 6.36
CA LEU A 169 3.96 7.81 7.56
C LEU A 169 3.40 9.07 8.24
N ALA A 170 3.07 10.09 7.46
CA ALA A 170 2.45 11.31 7.99
C ALA A 170 1.02 11.05 8.50
N GLY A 171 0.28 10.16 7.85
CA GLY A 171 -1.04 9.70 8.28
C GLY A 171 -0.96 8.97 9.61
N HIS A 172 -0.10 7.95 9.72
CA HIS A 172 0.08 7.17 10.95
C HIS A 172 0.60 8.05 12.10
N GLY A 173 1.57 8.92 11.84
CA GLY A 173 2.02 9.89 12.83
C GLY A 173 0.92 10.89 13.23
N GLY A 174 0.05 11.27 12.30
CA GLY A 174 -1.12 12.10 12.57
C GLY A 174 -2.16 11.42 13.46
N LEU A 175 -2.34 10.10 13.37
CA LEU A 175 -3.19 9.32 14.30
C LEU A 175 -2.71 9.46 15.75
N ALA A 176 -1.39 9.56 15.94
CA ALA A 176 -0.79 9.75 17.24
C ALA A 176 -0.90 11.22 17.72
N VAL A 177 -0.47 12.18 16.90
CA VAL A 177 -0.39 13.60 17.28
C VAL A 177 -1.76 14.24 17.45
N PHE A 178 -2.67 14.00 16.51
CA PHE A 178 -3.92 14.77 16.42
C PHE A 178 -5.13 14.02 16.98
N MET A 179 -5.05 12.70 17.08
CA MET A 179 -6.24 11.87 17.29
C MET A 179 -6.22 10.99 18.53
N ASN A 180 -5.08 10.85 19.22
CA ASN A 180 -4.92 9.93 20.36
C ASN A 180 -5.49 8.53 20.04
N HIS A 181 -5.13 7.99 18.87
CA HIS A 181 -5.85 6.87 18.28
C HIS A 181 -5.85 5.61 19.18
N PRO A 182 -7.01 5.06 19.57
CA PRO A 182 -7.11 4.05 20.62
C PRO A 182 -6.46 2.72 20.25
N ILE A 183 -6.50 2.33 18.96
CA ILE A 183 -5.86 1.09 18.50
C ILE A 183 -4.34 1.22 18.56
N LEU A 184 -3.79 2.39 18.22
CA LEU A 184 -2.36 2.64 18.30
C LEU A 184 -1.89 2.58 19.76
N ILE A 185 -2.62 3.26 20.67
CA ILE A 185 -2.32 3.22 22.11
C ILE A 185 -2.40 1.78 22.64
N LYS A 186 -3.44 1.03 22.25
CA LYS A 186 -3.61 -0.38 22.64
C LYS A 186 -2.43 -1.23 22.18
N ASN A 187 -2.06 -1.17 20.90
CA ASN A 187 -1.00 -1.98 20.33
C ASN A 187 0.36 -1.69 20.97
N MET A 188 0.67 -0.41 21.20
CA MET A 188 1.93 -0.01 21.84
C MET A 188 1.98 -0.38 23.32
N THR A 189 0.89 -0.13 24.05
CA THR A 189 0.79 -0.52 25.47
C THR A 189 0.86 -2.04 25.64
N GLY A 190 0.30 -2.79 24.69
CA GLY A 190 0.31 -4.26 24.68
C GLY A 190 1.71 -4.89 24.59
N ILE A 191 2.71 -4.16 24.10
CA ILE A 191 4.12 -4.58 24.10
C ILE A 191 4.95 -3.89 25.20
N GLY A 192 4.29 -3.29 26.20
CA GLY A 192 4.95 -2.63 27.32
C GLY A 192 5.44 -1.20 27.05
N LEU A 193 5.00 -0.57 25.95
CA LEU A 193 5.31 0.83 25.63
C LEU A 193 4.10 1.73 25.90
N PRO A 194 3.96 2.32 27.10
CA PRO A 194 2.83 3.19 27.41
C PRO A 194 2.90 4.47 26.58
N MET A 195 1.99 4.58 25.60
CA MET A 195 1.86 5.74 24.72
C MET A 195 0.83 6.72 25.27
N THR A 196 1.22 7.47 26.29
CA THR A 196 0.37 8.48 26.95
C THR A 196 0.95 9.88 26.78
N GLY A 197 0.07 10.86 26.56
CA GLY A 197 0.43 12.29 26.52
C GLY A 197 1.57 12.58 25.54
N THR A 198 2.64 13.17 26.06
CA THR A 198 3.82 13.60 25.27
C THR A 198 4.50 12.45 24.52
N ASN A 199 4.52 11.21 25.08
CA ASN A 199 5.18 10.08 24.42
C ASN A 199 4.51 9.73 23.09
N LEU A 200 3.17 9.75 23.05
CA LEU A 200 2.40 9.50 21.84
C LEU A 200 2.62 10.61 20.79
N GLN A 201 2.70 11.86 21.24
CA GLN A 201 2.98 12.99 20.34
C GLN A 201 4.40 12.92 19.76
N ILE A 202 5.41 12.61 20.58
CA ILE A 202 6.80 12.42 20.10
C ILE A 202 6.85 11.30 19.07
N PHE A 203 6.20 10.16 19.37
CA PHE A 203 6.09 9.04 18.44
C PHE A 203 5.55 9.50 17.07
N GLY A 204 4.42 10.22 17.07
CA GLY A 204 3.83 10.67 15.82
C GLY A 204 4.66 11.71 15.07
N VAL A 205 5.33 12.62 15.78
CA VAL A 205 6.27 13.58 15.16
C VAL A 205 7.45 12.86 14.50
N VAL A 206 8.00 11.82 15.14
CA VAL A 206 9.06 11.00 14.55
C VAL A 206 8.60 10.37 13.23
N GLU A 207 7.39 9.82 13.18
CA GLU A 207 6.85 9.25 11.95
C GLU A 207 6.62 10.30 10.85
N ILE A 208 6.09 11.48 11.20
CA ILE A 208 5.93 12.59 10.23
C ILE A 208 7.30 13.01 9.67
N VAL A 209 8.32 13.11 10.53
CA VAL A 209 9.71 13.41 10.11
C VAL A 209 10.25 12.32 9.19
N LEU A 210 10.04 11.04 9.51
CA LEU A 210 10.40 9.93 8.61
C LEU A 210 9.69 10.04 7.25
N GLY A 211 8.42 10.43 7.24
CA GLY A 211 7.67 10.74 6.03
C GLY A 211 8.36 11.80 5.18
N PHE A 212 8.73 12.94 5.77
CA PHE A 212 9.47 14.00 5.08
C PHE A 212 10.87 13.56 4.63
N LEU A 213 11.56 12.70 5.38
CA LEU A 213 12.84 12.15 4.97
C LEU A 213 12.71 11.28 3.72
N VAL A 214 11.68 10.45 3.61
CA VAL A 214 11.40 9.72 2.35
C VAL A 214 10.99 10.68 1.24
N LEU A 215 10.17 11.67 1.54
CA LEU A 215 9.71 12.61 0.54
C LEU A 215 10.86 13.44 -0.03
N LEU A 216 11.83 13.87 0.78
CA LEU A 216 12.85 14.85 0.37
C LEU A 216 14.23 14.21 0.15
N LYS A 217 14.58 13.20 0.94
CA LYS A 217 15.90 12.54 0.95
C LYS A 217 15.77 11.01 1.00
N PRO A 218 15.07 10.37 0.05
CA PRO A 218 14.79 8.92 0.09
C PRO A 218 16.04 8.03 -0.06
N ARG A 219 17.20 8.61 -0.39
CA ARG A 219 18.45 7.90 -0.67
C ARG A 219 19.41 7.86 0.53
N ILE A 220 18.97 8.26 1.72
CA ILE A 220 19.76 8.05 2.93
C ILE A 220 20.04 6.54 3.06
N PRO A 221 21.31 6.12 3.16
CA PRO A 221 21.65 4.70 3.25
C PRO A 221 20.86 4.00 4.36
N GLY A 222 20.22 2.88 4.03
CA GLY A 222 19.42 2.09 4.97
C GLY A 222 18.01 2.62 5.26
N LEU A 223 17.67 3.87 4.93
CA LEU A 223 16.38 4.49 5.29
C LEU A 223 15.17 3.64 4.84
N LEU A 224 15.13 3.22 3.58
CA LEU A 224 14.00 2.46 3.05
C LEU A 224 13.87 1.06 3.68
N ILE A 225 15.00 0.43 4.02
CA ILE A 225 14.99 -0.86 4.72
C ILE A 225 14.51 -0.68 6.16
N VAL A 226 14.99 0.37 6.85
CA VAL A 226 14.52 0.73 8.19
C VAL A 226 13.01 0.98 8.17
N ILE A 227 12.49 1.74 7.21
CA ILE A 227 11.05 2.01 7.10
C ILE A 227 10.26 0.74 6.80
N CYS A 228 10.76 -0.12 5.91
CA CYS A 228 10.14 -1.41 5.61
C CYS A 228 10.02 -2.27 6.88
N LEU A 229 11.10 -2.43 7.63
CA LEU A 229 11.12 -3.24 8.86
C LEU A 229 10.29 -2.58 9.97
N TYR A 230 10.38 -1.26 10.09
CA TYR A 230 9.63 -0.47 11.05
C TYR A 230 8.13 -0.65 10.81
N LYS A 231 7.63 -0.34 9.61
CA LYS A 231 6.21 -0.50 9.29
C LYS A 231 5.75 -1.94 9.43
N LEU A 232 6.51 -2.92 8.92
CA LEU A 232 6.17 -4.34 9.11
C LEU A 232 6.08 -4.70 10.61
N GLY A 233 7.00 -4.21 11.44
CA GLY A 233 6.96 -4.42 12.88
C GLY A 233 5.69 -3.87 13.54
N PHE A 234 5.28 -2.65 13.17
CA PHE A 234 4.03 -2.05 13.65
C PHE A 234 2.80 -2.82 13.17
N GLU A 235 2.79 -3.24 11.92
CA GLU A 235 1.68 -4.03 11.39
C GLU A 235 1.58 -5.42 12.03
N LEU A 236 2.70 -6.00 12.47
CA LEU A 236 2.72 -7.26 13.22
C LEU A 236 2.21 -7.11 14.65
N LEU A 237 2.06 -5.90 15.19
CA LEU A 237 1.49 -5.71 16.53
C LEU A 237 0.01 -6.13 16.59
N PHE A 238 -0.72 -6.06 15.48
CA PHE A 238 -2.12 -6.48 15.42
C PHE A 238 -2.33 -7.95 15.85
N PRO A 239 -1.68 -8.96 15.24
CA PRO A 239 -1.79 -10.34 15.70
C PRO A 239 -1.07 -10.60 17.03
N ILE A 240 -0.02 -9.85 17.38
CA ILE A 240 0.74 -10.05 18.63
C ILE A 240 -0.09 -9.63 19.85
N VAL A 241 -0.76 -8.47 19.77
CA VAL A 241 -1.53 -7.90 20.89
C VAL A 241 -3.02 -8.28 20.81
N GLY A 242 -3.49 -8.60 19.61
CA GLY A 242 -4.87 -9.00 19.35
C GLY A 242 -5.08 -10.51 19.42
N THR A 243 -5.78 -11.01 18.42
CA THR A 243 -6.16 -12.41 18.24
C THR A 243 -5.57 -12.94 16.94
N GLY A 244 -5.55 -14.26 16.75
CA GLY A 244 -4.95 -14.87 15.55
C GLY A 244 -5.51 -14.36 14.22
N LYS A 245 -6.80 -13.97 14.18
CA LYS A 245 -7.42 -13.36 12.98
C LYS A 245 -6.92 -11.94 12.68
N ASP A 246 -6.33 -11.25 13.65
CA ASP A 246 -5.85 -9.88 13.46
C ASP A 246 -4.59 -9.84 12.58
N ILE A 247 -4.03 -10.99 12.20
CA ILE A 247 -3.03 -11.10 11.12
C ILE A 247 -3.55 -10.51 9.80
N PHE A 248 -4.86 -10.53 9.56
CA PHE A 248 -5.44 -9.95 8.36
C PHE A 248 -5.36 -8.41 8.34
N GLU A 249 -5.13 -7.74 9.47
CA GLU A 249 -4.76 -6.31 9.50
C GLU A 249 -3.37 -6.11 8.88
N THR A 250 -2.41 -6.97 9.25
CA THR A 250 -1.04 -6.95 8.69
C THR A 250 -1.04 -7.27 7.20
N ILE A 251 -1.86 -8.23 6.78
CA ILE A 251 -2.01 -8.62 5.37
C ILE A 251 -2.67 -7.50 4.57
N GLU A 252 -3.73 -6.86 5.10
CA GLU A 252 -4.39 -5.72 4.45
C GLU A 252 -3.42 -4.56 4.20
N ARG A 253 -2.48 -4.31 5.12
CA ARG A 253 -1.49 -3.21 5.01
C ARG A 253 -0.20 -3.61 4.31
N MET A 254 -0.24 -4.64 3.47
CA MET A 254 0.94 -5.14 2.76
C MET A 254 1.65 -4.07 1.92
N GLY A 255 0.90 -3.08 1.41
CA GLY A 255 1.47 -1.94 0.69
C GLY A 255 2.49 -1.13 1.51
N ASP A 256 2.36 -1.08 2.83
CA ASP A 256 3.20 -0.27 3.72
C ASP A 256 4.66 -0.72 3.74
N TYR A 257 4.89 -2.02 3.57
CA TYR A 257 6.24 -2.60 3.50
C TYR A 257 6.62 -3.06 2.08
N VAL A 258 5.68 -3.15 1.13
CA VAL A 258 5.99 -3.40 -0.29
C VAL A 258 6.51 -2.14 -1.00
N LEU A 259 5.91 -0.97 -0.78
CA LEU A 259 6.36 0.28 -1.40
C LEU A 259 7.83 0.66 -1.08
N PRO A 260 8.32 0.58 0.17
CA PRO A 260 9.73 0.86 0.45
C PRO A 260 10.67 -0.14 -0.22
N LEU A 261 10.27 -1.42 -0.38
CA LEU A 261 11.03 -2.42 -1.13
C LEU A 261 11.10 -2.08 -2.62
N ILE A 262 9.98 -1.70 -3.24
CA ILE A 262 9.94 -1.25 -4.63
C ILE A 262 10.89 -0.07 -4.84
N LEU A 263 10.83 0.94 -3.96
CA LEU A 263 11.67 2.14 -4.07
C LEU A 263 13.15 1.83 -3.84
N PHE A 264 13.45 0.90 -2.92
CA PHE A 264 14.82 0.43 -2.65
C PHE A 264 15.41 -0.29 -3.85
N GLU A 265 14.66 -1.23 -4.45
CA GLU A 265 15.10 -1.95 -5.64
C GLU A 265 15.27 -1.01 -6.84
N TYR A 266 14.38 -0.01 -6.98
CA TYR A 266 14.46 0.99 -8.02
C TYR A 266 15.77 1.79 -7.95
N TYR A 267 16.17 2.27 -6.76
CA TYR A 267 17.42 3.03 -6.60
C TYR A 267 18.68 2.21 -6.82
N ARG A 268 18.59 0.88 -6.75
CA ARG A 268 19.68 -0.05 -7.08
C ARG A 268 19.68 -0.48 -8.54
N SER A 269 18.64 -0.11 -9.30
CA SER A 269 18.49 -0.50 -10.70
C SER A 269 19.29 0.41 -11.64
N LYS A 270 19.61 -0.11 -12.83
CA LYS A 270 20.20 0.66 -13.94
C LYS A 270 19.33 1.85 -14.39
N TYR A 271 18.02 1.80 -14.12
CA TYR A 271 17.07 2.81 -14.59
C TYR A 271 17.21 4.12 -13.84
N TYR A 272 17.48 4.05 -12.54
CA TYR A 272 17.75 5.23 -11.73
C TYR A 272 19.02 5.96 -12.21
N SER A 273 20.10 5.23 -12.45
CA SER A 273 21.35 5.80 -12.98
C SER A 273 21.12 6.53 -14.31
N LYS A 274 20.37 5.92 -15.24
CA LYS A 274 20.03 6.53 -16.54
C LYS A 274 19.15 7.77 -16.41
N ALA A 275 18.10 7.71 -15.59
CA ALA A 275 17.20 8.85 -15.38
C ALA A 275 17.93 10.05 -14.76
N ARG A 276 18.88 9.80 -13.85
CA ARG A 276 19.74 10.84 -13.27
C ARG A 276 20.59 11.53 -14.34
N HIS A 277 21.21 10.78 -15.23
CA HIS A 277 22.02 11.36 -16.31
C HIS A 277 21.19 12.25 -17.24
N GLN A 278 20.00 11.81 -17.65
CA GLN A 278 19.12 12.62 -18.51
C GLN A 278 18.65 13.92 -17.85
N THR A 279 18.34 13.88 -16.54
CA THR A 279 17.92 15.08 -15.79
C THR A 279 19.05 16.10 -15.62
N VAL A 280 20.30 15.65 -15.56
CA VAL A 280 21.48 16.53 -15.50
C VAL A 280 21.71 17.20 -16.86
N VAL A 281 21.64 16.43 -17.95
CA VAL A 281 21.84 16.94 -19.32
C VAL A 281 20.73 17.93 -19.73
N SER A 282 19.49 17.74 -19.28
CA SER A 282 18.40 18.69 -19.60
C SER A 282 18.48 20.01 -18.82
N LYS A 283 19.38 20.12 -17.82
CA LYS A 283 19.57 21.31 -16.97
C LYS A 283 20.84 22.08 -17.30
N THR A 284 21.65 21.58 -18.22
CA THR A 284 22.84 22.22 -18.80
C THR A 284 22.50 22.75 -20.18
#